data_AF-A0A7C5GWQ6-F1
#
_entry.id   AF-A0A7C5GWQ6-F1
#
_cell.length_a   1.000
_cell.length_b   1.000
_cell.length_c   1.000
_cell.angle_alpha   90.00
_cell.angle_beta   90.00
_cell.angle_gamma   90.00
#
_symmetry.space_group_name_H-M   'P 1'
#
loop_
_entity.id
_entity.type
_entity.pdbx_description
1 polymer ?
#
loop_
_entity_poly.entity_id
_entity_poly.type
_entity_poly.pdbx_seq_one_letter_code
_entity_poly.pdbx_strand_id
1 'polypeptide(L)'
;LSKRDEIGVRLLRIVDDATNSWGVKVLRVEIKDIDPPKELINAMNLQMTAERRKRAQITEAEGQKQSEILEAEGQKTAAFLLAEAREREALAEAKATRMVSEAVAQGDPQALNYFVAQKYVEALAKFADSNQQKTVFMPMESSGIIGSIGSISELWKDMKKD
;
A
#
# COMPACT_ATOMS: atom_id res chain seq x y z
N LEU A 1 28.06 31.44 24.10
CA LEU A 1 28.07 32.75 24.79
C LEU A 1 28.37 32.58 26.27
N SER A 2 27.55 31.84 27.02
CA SER A 2 27.69 31.59 28.47
C SER A 2 29.12 31.28 28.99
N LYS A 3 29.89 30.41 28.31
CA LYS A 3 31.28 30.10 28.74
C LYS A 3 32.27 31.25 28.56
N ARG A 4 32.09 32.13 27.57
CA ARG A 4 32.96 33.30 27.37
C ARG A 4 32.68 34.37 28.43
N ASP A 5 31.41 34.55 28.80
CA ASP A 5 31.00 35.49 29.83
C ASP A 5 31.52 35.05 31.20
N GLU A 6 31.44 33.75 31.52
CA GLU A 6 31.97 33.19 32.76
C GLU A 6 33.49 33.38 32.89
N ILE A 7 34.24 33.14 31.80
CA ILE A 7 35.69 33.37 31.78
C ILE A 7 35.98 34.87 31.91
N GLY A 8 35.21 35.73 31.23
CA GLY A 8 35.34 37.18 31.30
C GLY A 8 35.19 37.72 32.72
N VAL A 9 34.18 37.26 33.47
CA VAL A 9 33.97 37.64 34.87
C VAL A 9 35.13 37.17 35.75
N ARG A 10 35.63 35.95 35.54
CA ARG A 10 36.77 35.42 36.29
C ARG A 10 38.05 36.21 36.01
N LEU A 11 38.31 36.54 34.75
CA LEU A 11 39.45 37.35 34.33
C LEU A 11 39.36 38.77 34.88
N LEU A 12 38.18 39.40 34.82
CA LEU A 12 37.94 40.73 35.37
C LEU A 12 38.38 40.82 36.83
N ARG A 13 37.94 39.87 37.67
CA ARG A 13 38.31 39.84 39.08
C ARG A 13 39.83 39.70 39.29
N ILE A 14 40.47 38.77 38.57
CA ILE A 14 41.92 38.52 38.72
C ILE A 14 42.73 39.75 38.30
N VAL A 15 42.34 40.39 37.20
CA VAL A 15 43.06 41.55 36.66
C VAL A 15 42.83 42.77 37.53
N ASP A 16 41.59 43.03 37.98
CA ASP A 16 41.26 44.16 38.87
C ASP A 16 42.00 44.09 40.20
N ASP A 17 42.05 42.90 40.83
CA ASP A 17 42.80 42.67 42.08
C ASP A 17 44.31 42.95 41.88
N ALA A 18 44.88 42.55 40.75
CA ALA A 18 46.30 42.77 40.45
C ALA A 18 46.62 44.25 40.17
N THR A 19 45.74 44.97 39.48
CA THR A 19 45.94 46.38 39.11
C THR A 19 45.60 47.37 40.22
N ASN A 20 44.92 46.94 41.29
CA ASN A 20 44.60 47.78 42.44
C ASN A 20 45.85 48.38 43.11
N SER A 21 46.96 47.63 43.11
CA SER A 21 48.26 48.11 43.63
C SER A 21 48.84 49.31 42.85
N TRP A 22 48.37 49.54 41.63
CA TRP A 22 48.77 50.65 40.76
C TRP A 22 47.71 51.76 40.68
N GLY A 23 46.62 51.64 41.46
CA GLY A 23 45.53 52.63 41.48
C GLY A 23 44.66 52.63 40.22
N VAL A 24 44.70 51.56 39.42
CA VAL A 24 43.93 51.43 38.18
C VAL A 24 42.75 50.47 38.40
N LYS A 25 41.54 50.92 38.07
CA LYS A 25 40.31 50.12 38.15
C LYS A 25 39.93 49.55 36.79
N VAL A 26 39.72 48.25 36.71
CA VAL A 26 39.37 47.55 35.47
C VAL A 26 37.86 47.43 35.38
N LEU A 27 37.27 48.01 34.32
CA LEU A 27 35.81 48.08 34.18
C LEU A 27 35.23 46.93 33.36
N ARG A 28 36.00 46.36 32.43
CA ARG A 28 35.58 45.27 31.54
C ARG A 28 36.78 44.54 30.98
N VAL A 29 36.69 43.21 30.93
CA VAL A 29 37.63 42.35 30.20
C VAL A 29 36.87 41.64 29.09
N GLU A 30 37.40 41.70 27.88
CA GLU A 30 36.81 41.06 26.71
C GLU A 30 37.84 40.18 26.01
N ILE A 31 37.46 38.92 25.78
CA ILE A 31 38.29 37.97 25.03
C ILE A 31 38.05 38.23 23.55
N LYS A 32 39.04 38.78 22.86
CA LYS A 32 39.01 38.97 21.40
C LYS A 32 39.15 37.63 20.68
N ASP A 33 40.37 37.30 20.28
CA ASP A 33 40.67 36.14 19.46
C ASP A 33 41.58 35.17 20.21
N ILE A 34 41.20 33.90 20.17
CA ILE A 34 42.03 32.78 20.61
C ILE A 34 42.41 32.06 19.32
N ASP A 35 43.69 31.97 19.02
CA ASP A 35 44.20 31.25 17.85
C ASP A 35 44.74 29.89 18.30
N PRO A 36 43.92 28.81 18.25
CA PRO A 36 44.37 27.49 18.63
C PRO A 36 45.40 26.95 17.63
N PRO A 37 46.35 26.13 18.08
CA PRO A 37 47.33 25.53 17.18
C PRO A 37 46.64 24.65 16.14
N LYS A 38 47.13 24.69 14.89
CA LYS A 38 46.53 24.01 13.73
C LYS A 38 46.31 22.51 13.96
N GLU A 39 47.19 21.86 14.70
CA GLU A 39 47.07 20.44 15.06
C GLU A 39 45.81 20.13 15.87
N LEU A 40 45.44 21.00 16.81
CA LEU A 40 44.23 20.84 17.61
C LEU A 40 42.98 20.98 16.74
N ILE A 41 42.95 21.98 15.84
CA ILE A 41 41.82 22.17 14.91
C ILE A 41 41.63 20.94 14.03
N ASN A 42 42.73 20.38 13.51
CA ASN A 42 42.69 19.18 12.69
C ASN A 42 42.18 17.96 13.46
N ALA A 43 42.66 17.75 14.69
CA ALA A 43 42.18 16.67 15.56
C ALA A 43 40.69 16.82 15.89
N MET A 44 40.25 18.05 16.23
CA MET A 44 38.84 18.35 16.48
C MET A 44 37.97 18.12 15.24
N ASN A 45 38.41 18.52 14.06
CA ASN A 45 37.68 18.31 12.81
C ASN A 45 37.55 16.82 12.45
N LEU A 46 38.61 16.04 12.65
CA LEU A 46 38.58 14.58 12.49
C LEU A 46 37.59 13.94 13.47
N GLN A 47 37.66 14.32 14.74
CA GLN A 47 36.76 13.82 15.78
C GLN A 47 35.31 14.21 15.51
N MET A 48 35.04 15.46 15.15
CA MET A 48 33.70 15.93 14.81
C MET A 48 33.14 15.20 13.59
N THR A 49 33.95 14.97 12.56
CA THR A 49 33.55 14.20 11.38
C THR A 49 33.22 12.76 11.76
N ALA A 50 34.06 12.11 12.58
CA ALA A 50 33.82 10.76 13.06
C ALA A 50 32.52 10.65 13.87
N GLU A 51 32.29 11.58 14.79
CA GLU A 51 31.08 11.62 15.62
C GLU A 51 29.83 11.90 14.79
N ARG A 52 29.90 12.83 13.82
CA ARG A 52 28.81 13.10 12.88
C ARG A 52 28.50 11.87 12.04
N ARG A 53 29.51 11.17 11.52
CA ARG A 53 29.34 9.95 10.74
C ARG A 53 28.71 8.83 11.57
N LYS A 54 29.17 8.64 12.81
CA LYS A 54 28.59 7.69 13.74
C LYS A 54 27.12 8.00 14.02
N ARG A 55 26.79 9.26 14.31
CA ARG A 55 25.41 9.68 14.52
C ARG A 55 24.55 9.46 13.29
N ALA A 56 25.04 9.82 12.10
CA ALA A 56 24.33 9.61 10.85
C ALA A 56 24.00 8.12 10.63
N GLN A 57 24.97 7.23 10.84
CA GLN A 57 24.77 5.78 10.73
C GLN A 57 23.75 5.24 11.73
N ILE A 58 23.77 5.72 12.98
CA ILE A 58 22.79 5.33 13.99
C ILE A 58 21.39 5.78 13.57
N THR A 59 21.24 7.05 13.17
CA THR A 59 19.96 7.59 12.73
C THR A 59 19.41 6.87 11.49
N GLU A 60 20.28 6.53 10.53
CA GLU A 60 19.90 5.76 9.35
C GLU A 60 19.44 4.34 9.71
N ALA A 61 20.20 3.64 10.56
CA ALA A 61 19.83 2.30 11.03
C ALA A 61 18.52 2.29 11.84
N GLU A 62 18.31 3.30 12.69
CA GLU A 62 17.06 3.49 13.42
C GLU A 62 15.88 3.77 12.49
N GLY A 63 16.08 4.61 11.47
CA GLY A 63 15.08 4.88 10.44
C GLY A 63 14.72 3.64 9.65
N GLN A 64 15.71 2.84 9.22
CA GLN A 64 15.49 1.59 8.51
C GLN A 64 14.70 0.59 9.35
N LYS A 65 15.10 0.40 10.62
CA LYS A 65 14.39 -0.47 11.55
C LYS A 65 12.93 -0.03 11.75
N GLN A 66 12.68 1.27 11.93
CA GLN A 66 11.33 1.79 12.08
C GLN A 66 10.50 1.58 10.81
N SER A 67 11.09 1.80 9.63
CA SER A 67 10.44 1.56 8.36
C SER A 67 10.02 0.09 8.20
N GLU A 68 10.91 -0.86 8.50
CA GLU A 68 10.62 -2.29 8.41
C GLU A 68 9.52 -2.73 9.38
N ILE A 69 9.51 -2.18 10.60
CA ILE A 69 8.46 -2.46 11.59
C ILE A 69 7.11 -1.95 11.07
N LEU A 70 7.05 -0.70 10.60
CA LEU A 70 5.82 -0.10 10.09
C LEU A 70 5.29 -0.85 8.87
N GLU A 71 6.17 -1.30 7.98
CA GLU A 71 5.79 -2.10 6.82
C GLU A 71 5.22 -3.46 7.25
N ALA A 72 5.90 -4.17 8.16
CA ALA A 72 5.42 -5.46 8.68
C ALA A 72 4.08 -5.33 9.42
N GLU A 73 3.90 -4.27 10.21
CA GLU A 73 2.63 -3.97 10.89
C GLU A 73 1.52 -3.64 9.89
N GLY A 74 1.83 -2.87 8.84
CA GLY A 74 0.92 -2.58 7.73
C GLY A 74 0.49 -3.85 7.00
N GLN A 75 1.42 -4.75 6.70
CA GLN A 75 1.12 -6.03 6.03
C GLN A 75 0.26 -6.93 6.92
N LYS A 76 0.58 -7.04 8.22
CA LYS A 76 -0.19 -7.83 9.18
C LYS A 76 -1.62 -7.32 9.31
N THR A 77 -1.80 -6.01 9.45
CA THR A 77 -3.12 -5.39 9.58
C THR A 77 -3.93 -5.53 8.30
N ALA A 78 -3.32 -5.31 7.13
CA ALA A 78 -3.96 -5.55 5.84
C ALA A 78 -4.41 -7.02 5.68
N ALA A 79 -3.54 -7.99 5.99
CA ALA A 79 -3.87 -9.41 5.93
C ALA A 79 -5.02 -9.79 6.87
N PHE A 80 -5.04 -9.23 8.08
CA PHE A 80 -6.11 -9.44 9.05
C PHE A 80 -7.46 -8.89 8.53
N LEU A 81 -7.47 -7.65 8.05
CA LEU A 81 -8.68 -7.01 7.51
C LEU A 81 -9.21 -7.75 6.28
N LEU A 82 -8.34 -8.25 5.41
CA LEU A 82 -8.73 -9.09 4.27
C LEU A 82 -9.35 -10.41 4.72
N ALA A 83 -8.78 -11.07 5.73
CA ALA A 83 -9.32 -12.31 6.28
C ALA A 83 -10.70 -12.07 6.91
N GLU A 84 -10.85 -11.01 7.70
CA GLU A 84 -12.12 -10.62 8.32
C GLU A 84 -13.18 -10.28 7.27
N ALA A 85 -12.82 -9.54 6.21
CA ALA A 85 -13.71 -9.23 5.11
C ALA A 85 -14.23 -10.50 4.42
N ARG A 86 -13.33 -11.45 4.14
CA ARG A 86 -13.68 -12.73 3.51
C ARG A 86 -14.58 -13.60 4.38
N GLU A 87 -14.32 -13.65 5.69
CA GLU A 87 -15.19 -14.36 6.63
C GLU A 87 -16.59 -13.74 6.65
N ARG A 88 -16.67 -12.41 6.70
CA ARG A 88 -17.93 -11.67 6.71
C ARG A 88 -18.73 -11.86 5.42
N GLU A 89 -18.06 -11.87 4.27
CA GLU A 89 -18.67 -12.15 2.97
C GLU A 89 -19.22 -13.58 2.92
N ALA A 90 -18.42 -14.57 3.31
CA ALA A 90 -18.85 -15.97 3.37
C ALA A 90 -20.05 -16.18 4.31
N LEU A 91 -20.05 -15.51 5.47
CA LEU A 91 -21.19 -15.53 6.39
C LEU A 91 -22.43 -14.85 5.80
N ALA A 92 -22.26 -13.76 5.07
CA ALA A 92 -23.36 -13.08 4.40
C ALA A 92 -23.97 -13.96 3.29
N GLU A 93 -23.14 -14.61 2.50
CA GLU A 93 -23.56 -15.55 1.46
C GLU A 93 -24.27 -16.77 2.08
N ALA A 94 -23.68 -17.39 3.11
CA ALA A 94 -24.31 -18.50 3.81
C ALA A 94 -25.68 -18.12 4.41
N LYS A 95 -25.80 -16.91 4.98
CA LYS A 95 -27.09 -16.39 5.47
C LYS A 95 -28.08 -16.17 4.33
N ALA A 96 -27.64 -15.62 3.20
CA ALA A 96 -28.48 -15.42 2.02
C ALA A 96 -28.98 -16.76 1.46
N THR A 97 -28.10 -17.74 1.27
CA THR A 97 -28.46 -19.09 0.82
C THR A 97 -29.43 -19.76 1.79
N ARG A 98 -29.21 -19.60 3.09
CA ARG A 98 -30.11 -20.14 4.12
C ARG A 98 -31.49 -19.47 4.08
N MET A 99 -31.56 -18.14 3.98
CA MET A 99 -32.84 -17.43 3.85
C MET A 99 -33.60 -17.87 2.59
N VAL A 100 -32.91 -18.03 1.45
CA VAL A 100 -33.52 -18.55 0.21
C VAL A 100 -33.99 -20.00 0.40
N SER A 101 -33.18 -20.86 1.04
CA SER A 101 -33.54 -22.26 1.29
C SER A 101 -34.75 -22.39 2.22
N GLU A 102 -34.81 -21.58 3.28
CA GLU A 102 -35.96 -21.50 4.19
C GLU A 102 -37.21 -20.98 3.47
N ALA A 103 -37.09 -19.95 2.64
CA ALA A 103 -38.19 -19.40 1.84
C ALA A 103 -38.73 -20.42 0.81
N VAL A 104 -37.83 -21.18 0.18
CA VAL A 104 -38.19 -22.27 -0.74
C VAL A 104 -38.92 -23.40 0.00
N ALA A 105 -38.46 -23.76 1.21
CA ALA A 105 -39.09 -24.80 2.03
C ALA A 105 -40.45 -24.40 2.60
N GLN A 106 -40.70 -23.10 2.82
CA GLN A 106 -41.99 -22.57 3.30
C GLN A 106 -43.07 -22.50 2.21
N GLY A 107 -42.71 -22.72 0.95
CA GLY A 107 -43.64 -23.24 -0.05
C GLY A 107 -44.24 -22.23 -1.02
N ASP A 108 -43.74 -22.26 -2.25
CA ASP A 108 -44.55 -22.43 -3.46
C ASP A 108 -43.68 -23.10 -4.55
N PRO A 109 -43.99 -24.32 -5.01
CA PRO A 109 -43.28 -24.98 -6.12
C PRO A 109 -43.17 -24.13 -7.40
N GLN A 110 -44.06 -23.15 -7.60
CA GLN A 110 -43.99 -22.19 -8.71
C GLN A 110 -42.81 -21.20 -8.57
N ALA A 111 -42.44 -20.81 -7.35
CA ALA A 111 -41.32 -19.89 -7.09
C ALA A 111 -39.98 -20.55 -7.43
N LEU A 112 -39.87 -21.87 -7.26
CA LEU A 112 -38.66 -22.63 -7.61
C LEU A 112 -38.35 -22.52 -9.11
N ASN A 113 -39.37 -22.59 -9.97
CA ASN A 113 -39.23 -22.43 -11.41
C ASN A 113 -38.79 -21.02 -11.79
N TYR A 114 -39.26 -20.00 -11.07
CA TYR A 114 -38.83 -18.61 -11.28
C TYR A 114 -37.35 -18.42 -10.92
N PHE A 115 -36.88 -19.00 -9.80
CA PHE A 115 -35.47 -18.95 -9.42
C PHE A 115 -34.54 -19.68 -10.40
N VAL A 116 -34.96 -20.85 -10.90
CA VAL A 116 -34.22 -21.57 -11.94
C VAL A 116 -34.16 -20.73 -13.22
N ALA A 117 -35.29 -20.17 -13.67
CA ALA A 117 -35.33 -19.29 -14.83
C ALA A 117 -34.43 -18.05 -14.65
N GLN A 118 -34.44 -17.43 -13.47
CA GLN A 118 -33.60 -16.27 -13.17
C GLN A 118 -32.10 -16.62 -13.21
N LYS A 119 -31.69 -17.78 -12.66
CA LYS A 119 -30.31 -18.27 -12.75
C LYS A 119 -29.91 -18.65 -14.17
N TYR A 120 -30.82 -19.18 -14.98
CA TYR A 120 -30.60 -19.40 -16.40
C TYR A 120 -30.38 -18.10 -17.16
N VAL A 121 -31.17 -17.05 -16.89
CA VAL A 121 -31.03 -15.73 -17.51
C VAL A 121 -29.74 -15.03 -17.08
N GLU A 122 -29.38 -15.08 -15.80
CA GLU A 122 -28.09 -14.57 -15.30
C GLU A 122 -26.90 -15.30 -15.94
N ALA A 123 -26.98 -16.63 -16.07
CA ALA A 123 -25.94 -17.42 -16.73
C ALA A 123 -25.81 -17.07 -18.21
N LEU A 124 -26.95 -16.87 -18.91
CA LEU A 124 -27.00 -16.39 -20.29
C LEU A 124 -26.38 -14.98 -20.43
N ALA A 125 -26.68 -14.07 -19.51
CA ALA A 125 -26.13 -12.72 -19.49
C ALA A 125 -24.61 -12.73 -19.25
N LYS A 126 -24.12 -13.56 -18.32
CA LYS A 126 -22.67 -13.73 -18.10
C LYS A 126 -21.96 -14.40 -19.28
N PHE A 127 -22.62 -15.31 -19.98
CA PHE A 127 -22.11 -15.89 -21.23
C PHE A 127 -22.03 -14.83 -22.33
N ALA A 128 -23.03 -13.95 -22.41
CA ALA A 128 -23.05 -12.82 -23.32
C ALA A 128 -21.97 -11.78 -22.99
N ASP A 129 -21.68 -11.48 -21.72
CA ASP A 129 -20.60 -10.54 -21.37
C ASP A 129 -19.18 -11.13 -21.47
N SER A 130 -19.06 -12.44 -21.72
CA SER A 130 -17.74 -13.09 -21.85
C SER A 130 -17.09 -12.83 -23.21
N ASN A 131 -15.78 -12.55 -23.22
CA ASN A 131 -14.98 -12.38 -24.45
C ASN A 131 -14.87 -13.65 -25.33
N GLN A 132 -15.48 -14.78 -24.93
CA GLN A 132 -15.48 -16.07 -25.64
C GLN A 132 -16.85 -16.41 -26.28
N GLN A 133 -17.70 -15.41 -26.55
CA GLN A 133 -19.01 -15.52 -27.22
C GLN A 133 -19.05 -16.34 -28.54
N LYS A 134 -17.92 -16.66 -29.18
CA LYS A 134 -17.85 -17.26 -30.53
C LYS A 134 -17.66 -18.78 -30.59
N THR A 135 -17.57 -19.51 -29.47
CA THR A 135 -17.43 -20.97 -29.54
C THR A 135 -18.79 -21.64 -29.66
N VAL A 136 -19.32 -21.66 -30.88
CA VAL A 136 -20.51 -22.44 -31.25
C VAL A 136 -20.13 -23.93 -31.23
N PHE A 137 -20.76 -24.69 -30.35
CA PHE A 137 -20.74 -26.16 -30.40
C PHE A 137 -21.64 -26.57 -31.59
N MET A 138 -21.05 -26.92 -32.74
CA MET A 138 -21.78 -27.53 -33.85
C MET A 138 -21.81 -29.05 -33.66
N PRO A 139 -22.99 -29.67 -33.41
CA PRO A 139 -23.11 -31.11 -33.47
C PRO A 139 -22.85 -31.57 -34.92
N MET A 140 -21.99 -32.57 -35.05
CA MET A 140 -21.56 -33.17 -36.33
C MET A 140 -22.69 -33.86 -37.13
N GLU A 141 -23.94 -33.78 -36.70
CA GLU A 141 -25.09 -34.28 -37.49
C GLU A 141 -25.71 -33.22 -38.42
N SER A 142 -25.21 -31.99 -38.41
CA SER A 142 -25.70 -30.90 -39.26
C SER A 142 -25.32 -31.02 -40.74
N SER A 143 -24.42 -31.95 -41.14
CA SER A 143 -24.17 -32.20 -42.57
C SER A 143 -25.32 -32.93 -43.26
N GLY A 144 -26.16 -33.67 -42.52
CA GLY A 144 -27.30 -34.41 -43.06
C GLY A 144 -28.51 -33.53 -43.41
N ILE A 145 -28.67 -32.38 -42.76
CA ILE A 145 -29.86 -31.51 -42.91
C ILE A 145 -29.68 -30.49 -44.05
N ILE A 146 -28.44 -30.13 -44.41
CA ILE A 146 -28.18 -29.21 -45.54
C ILE A 146 -28.44 -29.91 -46.90
N GLY A 147 -28.32 -31.25 -46.97
CA GLY A 147 -28.64 -32.01 -48.18
C GLY A 147 -30.15 -32.10 -48.48
N SER A 148 -31.02 -32.09 -47.47
CA SER A 148 -32.47 -32.27 -47.65
C SER A 148 -33.19 -31.01 -48.13
N ILE A 149 -32.66 -29.81 -47.85
CA ILE A 149 -33.19 -28.56 -48.40
C ILE A 149 -32.79 -28.40 -49.89
N GLY A 150 -31.63 -28.92 -50.30
CA GLY A 150 -31.21 -28.98 -51.70
C GLY A 150 -32.10 -29.88 -52.55
N SER A 151 -32.39 -31.10 -52.10
CA SER A 151 -33.23 -32.06 -52.84
C SER A 151 -34.68 -31.61 -53.00
N ILE A 152 -35.24 -30.88 -52.02
CA ILE A 152 -36.59 -30.32 -52.13
C ILE A 152 -36.62 -29.18 -53.15
N SER A 153 -35.55 -28.37 -53.25
CA SER A 153 -35.45 -27.33 -54.27
C SER A 153 -35.33 -27.87 -55.70
N GLU A 154 -34.73 -29.05 -55.87
CA GLU A 154 -34.56 -29.72 -57.15
C GLU A 154 -35.87 -30.36 -57.62
N LEU A 155 -36.61 -31.00 -56.70
CA LEU A 155 -37.99 -31.45 -56.93
C LEU A 155 -38.93 -30.29 -57.31
N TRP A 156 -38.75 -29.11 -56.71
CA TRP A 156 -39.56 -27.93 -57.01
C TRP A 156 -39.22 -27.29 -58.38
N LYS A 157 -38.00 -27.51 -58.88
CA LYS A 157 -37.58 -27.07 -60.22
C LYS A 157 -38.06 -28.03 -61.32
N ASP A 158 -38.04 -29.33 -61.08
CA ASP A 158 -38.54 -30.32 -62.04
C ASP A 158 -40.07 -30.24 -62.22
N MET A 159 -40.82 -29.95 -61.15
CA MET A 159 -42.26 -29.65 -61.23
C MET A 159 -42.62 -28.40 -62.05
N LYS A 160 -41.66 -27.52 -62.32
CA LYS A 160 -41.88 -26.24 -63.00
C LYS A 160 -41.49 -26.26 -64.48
N LYS A 161 -41.00 -27.40 -64.98
CA LYS A 161 -40.43 -27.54 -66.33
C LYS A 161 -41.20 -28.49 -67.27
N ASP A 162 -42.25 -29.15 -66.78
CA ASP A 162 -43.31 -29.80 -67.58
C ASP A 162 -44.62 -29.01 -67.47
#